data_AF-A0ABF7R247-F1
#
_entry.id   AF-A0ABF7R247-F1
#
_cell.length_a   1.000
_cell.length_b   1.000
_cell.length_c   1.000
_cell.angle_alpha   90.00
_cell.angle_beta   90.00
_cell.angle_gamma   90.00
#
_symmetry.space_group_name_H-M   'P 1'
#
loop_
_entity.id
_entity.type
_entity.pdbx_description
1 polymer ?
#
loop_
_entity_poly.entity_id
_entity_poly.type
_entity_poly.pdbx_seq_one_letter_code
_entity_poly.pdbx_strand_id
1 'polypeptide(L)'
;MVDHKNKSVIYIGYEITMAVLSIASIFMIVLDYAKSIDITAYPYNVFDNLILTIFTIDYFSRLIASKNKRKFITSNIWDLLSIIPVNQAFYFFRAARIFRIFILLKLLRLVRLVGLIGKLRKFINTNGLIYYIYVSIAVLIIGASMYSISEKVDFATALWWSITTATTVGYGDISPTTSMGKLAAVMVMIIGIGFIGMLTSSISNFFISNDEVNLKEELAKLHNENVQLNDKLDRLEQIIKKKN
;
A
#
# COMPACT_ATOMS: atom_id res chain seq x y z
N MET A 1 -1.40 -30.88 6.32
CA MET A 1 -0.37 -29.86 6.02
C MET A 1 -0.71 -29.01 4.79
N VAL A 2 -1.86 -29.22 4.14
CA VAL A 2 -2.23 -28.54 2.88
C VAL A 2 -2.79 -27.11 3.06
N ASP A 3 -2.91 -26.62 4.30
CA ASP A 3 -3.76 -25.46 4.60
C ASP A 3 -3.01 -24.11 4.78
N HIS A 4 -1.70 -24.10 5.00
CA HIS A 4 -0.93 -22.86 5.20
C HIS A 4 -0.63 -22.10 3.90
N LYS A 5 -0.27 -22.83 2.84
CA LYS A 5 0.06 -22.24 1.52
C LYS A 5 -1.17 -21.66 0.82
N ASN A 6 -2.35 -22.25 1.03
CA ASN A 6 -3.59 -21.71 0.46
C ASN A 6 -4.07 -20.47 1.22
N LYS A 7 -3.86 -20.41 2.54
CA LYS A 7 -4.14 -19.23 3.37
C LYS A 7 -3.26 -18.03 2.99
N SER A 8 -1.98 -18.22 2.66
CA SER A 8 -1.12 -17.12 2.22
C SER A 8 -1.56 -16.57 0.85
N VAL A 9 -1.88 -17.44 -0.12
CA VAL A 9 -2.36 -17.01 -1.45
C VAL A 9 -3.70 -16.29 -1.37
N ILE A 10 -4.64 -16.78 -0.56
CA ILE A 10 -5.93 -16.12 -0.32
C ILE A 10 -5.73 -14.76 0.37
N TYR A 11 -4.82 -14.70 1.35
CA TYR A 11 -4.49 -13.47 2.06
C TYR A 11 -3.84 -12.42 1.13
N ILE A 12 -2.90 -12.85 0.29
CA ILE A 12 -2.25 -12.01 -0.73
C ILE A 12 -3.27 -11.51 -1.75
N GLY A 13 -4.13 -12.39 -2.27
CA GLY A 13 -5.18 -12.02 -3.21
C GLY A 13 -6.16 -11.01 -2.62
N TYR A 14 -6.52 -11.17 -1.34
CA TYR A 14 -7.32 -10.21 -0.60
C TYR A 14 -6.59 -8.87 -0.42
N GLU A 15 -5.31 -8.85 -0.04
CA GLU A 15 -4.53 -7.61 0.08
C GLU A 15 -4.43 -6.85 -1.25
N ILE A 16 -4.16 -7.58 -2.35
CA ILE A 16 -4.11 -7.00 -3.70
C ILE A 16 -5.49 -6.45 -4.10
N THR A 17 -6.57 -7.19 -3.85
CA THR A 17 -7.93 -6.74 -4.15
C THR A 17 -8.26 -5.45 -3.40
N MET A 18 -7.92 -5.38 -2.12
CA MET A 18 -8.13 -4.19 -1.29
C MET A 18 -7.27 -3.01 -1.73
N ALA A 19 -6.03 -3.26 -2.19
CA ALA A 19 -5.16 -2.23 -2.74
C ALA A 19 -5.72 -1.68 -4.06
N VAL A 20 -6.16 -2.55 -4.98
CA VAL A 20 -6.77 -2.17 -6.26
C VAL A 20 -8.04 -1.34 -6.04
N LEU A 21 -8.92 -1.77 -5.14
CA LEU A 21 -10.12 -1.00 -4.77
C LEU A 21 -9.76 0.36 -4.16
N SER A 22 -8.67 0.45 -3.40
CA SER A 22 -8.21 1.71 -2.79
C SER A 22 -7.68 2.67 -3.85
N ILE A 23 -6.91 2.17 -4.81
CA ILE A 23 -6.42 2.94 -5.95
C ILE A 23 -7.57 3.41 -6.83
N ALA A 24 -8.54 2.54 -7.15
CA ALA A 24 -9.73 2.91 -7.92
C ALA A 24 -10.57 3.99 -7.21
N SER A 25 -10.72 3.89 -5.88
CA SER A 25 -11.38 4.91 -5.05
C SER A 25 -10.69 6.26 -5.12
N ILE A 26 -9.35 6.29 -5.04
CA ILE A 26 -8.56 7.53 -5.16
C ILE A 26 -8.68 8.10 -6.57
N PHE A 27 -8.55 7.25 -7.59
CA PHE A 27 -8.63 7.67 -8.99
C PHE A 27 -9.97 8.35 -9.28
N MET A 28 -11.08 7.78 -8.79
CA MET A 28 -12.38 8.43 -8.87
C MET A 28 -12.40 9.79 -8.17
N ILE A 29 -11.86 9.91 -6.95
CA ILE A 29 -11.80 11.18 -6.22
C ILE A 29 -11.02 12.24 -7.01
N VAL A 30 -9.90 11.85 -7.62
CA VAL A 30 -9.09 12.75 -8.46
C VAL A 30 -9.89 13.23 -9.67
N LEU A 31 -10.63 12.33 -10.33
CA LEU A 31 -11.50 12.70 -11.45
C LEU A 31 -12.66 13.63 -11.02
N ASP A 32 -13.23 13.45 -9.82
CA ASP A 32 -14.24 14.35 -9.24
C ASP A 32 -13.66 15.75 -8.97
N TYR A 33 -12.42 15.79 -8.49
CA TYR A 33 -11.72 17.04 -8.24
C TYR A 33 -11.36 17.78 -9.53
N ALA A 34 -10.97 17.04 -10.57
CA ALA A 34 -10.71 17.56 -11.91
C ALA A 34 -11.98 18.04 -12.64
N LYS A 35 -13.17 17.88 -12.03
CA LYS A 35 -14.49 18.12 -12.63
C LYS A 35 -14.77 17.31 -13.89
N SER A 36 -14.02 16.23 -14.12
CA SER A 36 -14.20 15.33 -15.27
C SER A 36 -15.36 14.35 -15.04
N ILE A 37 -15.60 13.98 -13.78
CA ILE A 37 -16.77 13.19 -13.36
C ILE A 37 -17.43 13.87 -12.16
N ASP A 38 -18.70 13.57 -11.91
CA ASP A 38 -19.36 13.89 -10.66
C ASP A 38 -19.60 12.60 -9.89
N ILE A 39 -18.86 12.38 -8.79
CA ILE A 39 -19.02 11.19 -7.94
C ILE A 39 -20.43 11.12 -7.34
N THR A 40 -21.12 12.25 -7.20
CA THR A 40 -22.47 12.26 -6.63
C THR A 40 -23.55 11.90 -7.66
N ALA A 41 -23.21 11.95 -8.95
CA ALA A 41 -24.10 11.58 -10.04
C ALA A 41 -24.04 10.07 -10.35
N TYR A 42 -25.12 9.56 -10.92
CA TYR A 42 -25.16 8.21 -11.48
C TYR A 42 -24.27 8.14 -12.74
N PRO A 43 -23.46 7.08 -12.94
CA PRO A 43 -23.36 5.84 -12.12
C PRO A 43 -22.27 5.87 -11.04
N TYR A 44 -21.44 6.91 -10.97
CA TYR A 44 -20.26 6.96 -10.11
C TYR A 44 -20.58 6.88 -8.61
N ASN A 45 -21.74 7.37 -8.20
CA ASN A 45 -22.20 7.27 -6.82
C ASN A 45 -22.41 5.81 -6.38
N VAL A 46 -22.86 4.93 -7.28
CA VAL A 46 -23.03 3.50 -7.01
C VAL A 46 -21.68 2.85 -6.77
N PHE A 47 -20.68 3.18 -7.59
CA PHE A 47 -19.32 2.66 -7.43
C PHE A 47 -18.63 3.15 -6.16
N ASP A 48 -18.70 4.46 -5.84
CA ASP A 48 -18.11 5.00 -4.60
C ASP A 48 -18.77 4.37 -3.36
N ASN A 49 -20.10 4.21 -3.36
CA ASN A 49 -20.83 3.56 -2.27
C ASN A 49 -20.51 2.06 -2.15
N LEU A 50 -20.35 1.34 -3.27
CA LEU A 50 -19.94 -0.06 -3.27
C LEU A 50 -18.56 -0.24 -2.65
N ILE A 51 -17.57 0.55 -3.09
CA ILE A 51 -16.20 0.48 -2.56
C ILE A 51 -16.19 0.82 -1.07
N LEU A 52 -16.92 1.87 -0.67
CA LEU A 52 -17.06 2.25 0.74
C LEU A 52 -17.69 1.14 1.57
N THR A 53 -18.73 0.49 1.05
CA THR A 53 -19.40 -0.63 1.74
C THR A 53 -18.44 -1.80 1.94
N ILE A 54 -17.66 -2.15 0.91
CA ILE A 54 -16.64 -3.20 1.00
C ILE A 54 -15.61 -2.86 2.09
N PHE A 55 -15.08 -1.64 2.11
CA PHE A 55 -14.12 -1.19 3.14
C PHE A 55 -14.70 -1.16 4.55
N THR A 56 -15.99 -0.83 4.66
CA THR A 56 -16.71 -0.83 5.94
C THR A 56 -16.81 -2.25 6.48
N ILE A 57 -17.34 -3.18 5.68
CA ILE A 57 -17.49 -4.60 6.04
C ILE A 57 -16.13 -5.20 6.42
N ASP A 58 -15.11 -4.89 5.62
CA ASP A 58 -13.74 -5.32 5.83
C ASP A 58 -13.19 -4.91 7.21
N TYR A 59 -13.29 -3.62 7.54
CA TYR A 59 -12.82 -3.10 8.82
C TYR A 59 -13.58 -3.66 10.01
N PHE A 60 -14.91 -3.75 9.93
CA PHE A 60 -15.72 -4.33 11.00
C PHE A 60 -15.42 -5.82 11.19
N SER A 61 -15.19 -6.56 10.11
CA SER A 61 -14.77 -7.97 10.17
C SER A 61 -13.44 -8.11 10.92
N ARG A 62 -12.44 -7.27 10.61
CA ARG A 62 -11.16 -7.24 11.33
C ARG A 62 -11.31 -6.80 12.80
N LEU A 63 -12.19 -5.83 13.06
CA LEU A 63 -12.45 -5.34 14.42
C LEU A 63 -13.06 -6.44 15.29
N ILE A 64 -14.04 -7.19 14.78
CA ILE A 64 -14.70 -8.30 15.49
C ILE A 64 -13.71 -9.45 15.72
N ALA A 65 -12.85 -9.77 14.75
CA ALA A 65 -11.83 -10.80 14.88
C ALA A 65 -10.69 -10.43 15.84
N SER A 66 -10.52 -9.15 16.19
CA SER A 66 -9.43 -8.69 17.05
C SER A 66 -9.66 -9.01 18.53
N LYS A 67 -8.65 -9.61 19.19
CA LYS A 67 -8.71 -9.95 20.63
C LYS A 67 -8.85 -8.73 21.54
N ASN A 68 -8.40 -7.55 21.10
CA ASN A 68 -8.48 -6.31 21.88
C ASN A 68 -8.91 -5.13 21.00
N LYS A 69 -10.22 -4.84 21.03
CA LYS A 69 -10.89 -3.86 20.17
C LYS A 69 -10.33 -2.43 20.32
N ARG A 70 -9.99 -2.02 21.55
CA ARG A 70 -9.46 -0.65 21.80
C ARG A 70 -8.08 -0.45 21.19
N LYS A 71 -7.18 -1.42 21.37
CA LYS A 71 -5.84 -1.39 20.76
C LYS A 71 -5.92 -1.51 19.23
N PHE A 72 -6.89 -2.29 18.72
CA PHE A 72 -7.12 -2.38 17.29
C PHE A 72 -7.55 -1.04 16.68
N ILE A 73 -8.50 -0.33 17.30
CA ILE A 73 -8.97 0.97 16.82
C ILE A 73 -7.83 2.01 16.82
N THR A 74 -7.03 2.07 17.89
CA THR A 74 -5.92 3.04 17.97
C THR A 74 -4.79 2.71 16.99
N SER A 75 -4.52 1.43 16.71
CA SER A 75 -3.52 1.02 15.71
C SER A 75 -4.01 1.15 14.25
N ASN A 76 -5.32 1.11 14.01
CA ASN A 76 -5.93 1.18 12.67
C ASN A 76 -6.80 2.44 12.50
N ILE A 77 -6.39 3.55 13.12
CA ILE A 77 -7.16 4.80 13.11
C ILE A 77 -7.31 5.37 11.68
N TRP A 78 -6.34 5.09 10.81
CA TRP A 78 -6.34 5.52 9.41
C TRP A 78 -7.33 4.74 8.53
N ASP A 79 -7.53 3.45 8.82
CA ASP A 79 -8.57 2.65 8.17
C ASP A 79 -9.96 3.12 8.60
N LEU A 80 -10.12 3.45 9.89
CA LEU A 80 -11.37 3.99 10.43
C LEU A 80 -11.75 5.31 9.74
N LEU A 81 -10.78 6.20 9.57
CA LEU A 81 -10.97 7.48 8.88
C LEU A 81 -11.34 7.30 7.40
N SER A 82 -10.88 6.23 6.75
CA SER A 82 -11.20 5.93 5.35
C SER A 82 -12.66 5.50 5.13
N ILE A 83 -13.36 5.13 6.21
CA ILE A 83 -14.73 4.57 6.20
C ILE A 83 -15.78 5.61 6.53
N ILE A 84 -15.39 6.80 7.01
CA ILE A 84 -16.34 7.83 7.41
C ILE A 84 -17.20 8.26 6.20
N PRO A 85 -18.53 8.06 6.23
CA PRO A 85 -19.40 8.35 5.11
C PRO A 85 -19.69 9.85 5.06
N VAL A 86 -18.79 10.61 4.42
CA VAL A 86 -18.89 12.07 4.31
C VAL A 86 -20.20 12.48 3.64
N ASN A 87 -20.73 11.72 2.68
CA ASN A 87 -21.93 12.12 1.92
C ASN A 87 -23.26 11.95 2.71
N GLN A 88 -23.34 11.02 3.68
CA GLN A 88 -24.59 10.71 4.41
C GLN A 88 -24.81 11.65 5.59
N ALA A 89 -23.73 12.11 6.24
CA ALA A 89 -23.79 13.15 7.25
C ALA A 89 -24.37 14.49 6.71
N PHE A 90 -24.27 14.71 5.40
CA PHE A 90 -24.70 15.94 4.73
C PHE A 90 -26.19 15.98 4.39
N TYR A 91 -26.86 14.82 4.18
CA TYR A 91 -28.30 14.79 3.89
C TYR A 91 -29.16 15.26 5.08
N PHE A 92 -28.64 15.10 6.31
CA PHE A 92 -29.31 15.54 7.53
C PHE A 92 -29.31 17.06 7.75
N PHE A 93 -28.39 17.81 7.11
CA PHE A 93 -28.22 19.26 7.29
C PHE A 93 -28.39 20.01 5.95
N ARG A 94 -29.61 19.99 5.41
CA ARG A 94 -29.98 20.62 4.11
C ARG A 94 -30.14 22.15 4.16
N ALA A 95 -29.74 22.82 5.25
CA ALA A 95 -30.05 24.22 5.49
C ALA A 95 -28.84 25.17 5.32
N ALA A 96 -29.01 26.11 4.39
CA ALA A 96 -28.38 27.43 4.28
C ALA A 96 -26.87 27.53 4.01
N ARG A 97 -26.52 28.07 2.82
CA ARG A 97 -25.46 29.06 2.47
C ARG A 97 -23.99 28.87 2.98
N ILE A 98 -23.71 27.97 3.93
CA ILE A 98 -22.41 27.53 4.45
C ILE A 98 -21.68 26.61 3.43
N PHE A 99 -22.26 26.40 2.24
CA PHE A 99 -21.78 25.52 1.18
C PHE A 99 -20.32 25.74 0.72
N ARG A 100 -19.72 26.93 0.94
CA ARG A 100 -18.32 27.20 0.57
C ARG A 100 -17.30 26.49 1.48
N ILE A 101 -17.61 26.31 2.77
CA ILE A 101 -16.79 25.53 3.73
C ILE A 101 -16.93 24.03 3.45
N PHE A 102 -18.08 23.60 2.93
CA PHE A 102 -18.32 22.20 2.56
C PHE A 102 -17.58 21.74 1.29
N ILE A 103 -17.24 22.66 0.38
CA ILE A 103 -16.30 22.38 -0.73
C ILE A 103 -14.90 22.06 -0.19
N LEU A 104 -14.47 22.71 0.90
CA LEU A 104 -13.22 22.36 1.60
C LEU A 104 -13.33 21.01 2.33
N LEU A 105 -14.53 20.59 2.76
CA LEU A 105 -14.75 19.24 3.32
C LEU A 105 -14.66 18.12 2.25
N LYS A 106 -14.72 18.42 0.94
CA LYS A 106 -14.28 17.46 -0.09
C LYS A 106 -12.81 17.06 0.10
N LEU A 107 -11.96 17.95 0.64
CA LEU A 107 -10.56 17.64 0.95
C LEU A 107 -10.41 16.61 2.07
N LEU A 108 -11.43 16.40 2.92
CA LEU A 108 -11.41 15.29 3.89
C LEU A 108 -11.44 13.92 3.19
N ARG A 109 -11.88 13.82 1.93
CA ARG A 109 -11.73 12.59 1.14
C ARG A 109 -10.26 12.24 0.89
N LEU A 110 -9.34 13.22 0.95
CA LEU A 110 -7.89 12.97 0.86
C LEU A 110 -7.36 12.22 2.09
N VAL A 111 -8.12 12.13 3.19
CA VAL A 111 -7.75 11.28 4.33
C VAL A 111 -7.72 9.79 3.92
N ARG A 112 -8.44 9.39 2.86
CA ARG A 112 -8.30 8.04 2.25
C ARG A 112 -6.86 7.76 1.78
N LEU A 113 -6.10 8.78 1.33
CA LEU A 113 -4.68 8.64 0.97
C LEU A 113 -3.83 8.26 2.19
N VAL A 114 -4.15 8.83 3.35
CA VAL A 114 -3.45 8.54 4.61
C VAL A 114 -3.78 7.14 5.13
N GLY A 115 -5.01 6.66 4.91
CA GLY A 115 -5.40 5.25 5.08
C GLY A 115 -4.53 4.28 4.29
N LEU A 116 -4.28 4.60 3.02
CA LEU A 116 -3.42 3.82 2.13
C LEU A 116 -1.96 3.78 2.62
N ILE A 117 -1.44 4.91 3.11
CA ILE A 117 -0.12 4.99 3.76
C ILE A 117 -0.07 4.13 5.03
N GLY A 118 -1.15 4.10 5.81
CA GLY A 118 -1.28 3.24 7.00
C GLY A 118 -1.22 1.74 6.68
N LYS A 119 -1.90 1.30 5.62
CA LYS A 119 -1.83 -0.09 5.11
C LYS A 119 -0.45 -0.43 4.56
N LEU A 120 0.17 0.50 3.82
CA LEU A 120 1.55 0.36 3.36
C LEU A 120 2.56 0.37 4.53
N ARG A 121 2.26 0.95 5.70
CA ARG A 121 3.22 1.04 6.82
C ARG A 121 3.72 -0.32 7.30
N LYS A 122 2.88 -1.36 7.22
CA LYS A 122 3.26 -2.74 7.56
C LYS A 122 4.22 -3.34 6.52
N PHE A 123 4.18 -2.83 5.28
CA PHE A 123 5.04 -3.18 4.15
C PHE A 123 6.35 -2.34 4.13
N ILE A 124 6.26 -1.07 4.53
CA ILE A 124 7.33 -0.07 4.49
C ILE A 124 8.42 -0.32 5.55
N ASN A 125 8.12 -1.07 6.61
CA ASN A 125 9.08 -1.36 7.67
C ASN A 125 10.07 -2.50 7.34
N THR A 126 10.06 -2.99 6.10
CA THR A 126 10.98 -4.02 5.60
C THR A 126 12.18 -3.36 4.90
N ASN A 127 13.40 -3.72 5.32
CA ASN A 127 14.67 -3.49 4.61
C ASN A 127 15.04 -2.03 4.24
N GLY A 128 14.64 -1.04 5.03
CA GLY A 128 15.08 0.36 4.81
C GLY A 128 14.38 1.09 3.67
N LEU A 129 13.25 0.57 3.17
CA LEU A 129 12.46 1.21 2.10
C LEU A 129 12.06 2.66 2.45
N ILE A 130 11.69 2.90 3.72
CA ILE A 130 11.34 4.24 4.19
C ILE A 130 12.50 5.24 4.05
N TYR A 131 13.74 4.79 4.31
CA TYR A 131 14.92 5.62 4.17
C TYR A 131 15.16 5.97 2.70
N TYR A 132 15.00 5.00 1.80
CA TYR A 132 15.11 5.24 0.36
C TYR A 132 14.01 6.14 -0.20
N ILE A 133 12.78 6.08 0.32
CA ILE A 133 11.72 7.04 -0.04
C ILE A 133 12.16 8.47 0.33
N TYR A 134 12.67 8.67 1.55
CA TYR A 134 13.16 9.99 1.98
C TYR A 134 14.33 10.49 1.11
N VAL A 135 15.31 9.63 0.83
CA VAL A 135 16.44 9.98 -0.05
C VAL A 135 15.96 10.29 -1.46
N SER A 136 15.02 9.52 -2.00
CA SER A 136 14.49 9.73 -3.35
C SER A 136 13.75 11.06 -3.45
N ILE A 137 12.90 11.39 -2.47
CA ILE A 137 12.21 12.69 -2.42
C ILE A 137 13.22 13.84 -2.31
N ALA A 138 14.26 13.69 -1.47
CA ALA A 138 15.29 14.71 -1.34
C ALA A 138 16.04 14.94 -2.67
N VAL A 139 16.44 13.88 -3.35
CA VAL A 139 17.14 13.98 -4.64
C VAL A 139 16.21 14.54 -5.74
N LEU A 140 14.92 14.20 -5.74
CA LEU A 140 13.95 14.79 -6.67
C LEU A 140 13.84 16.30 -6.50
N ILE A 141 13.77 16.79 -5.26
CA ILE A 141 13.68 18.21 -4.95
C ILE A 141 14.98 18.93 -5.32
N ILE A 142 16.14 18.34 -4.98
CA ILE A 142 17.45 18.90 -5.33
C ILE A 142 17.63 18.94 -6.86
N GLY A 143 17.30 17.84 -7.56
CA GLY A 143 17.35 17.74 -9.01
C GLY A 143 16.42 18.74 -9.71
N ALA A 144 15.19 18.88 -9.22
CA ALA A 144 14.25 19.90 -9.70
C ALA A 144 14.78 21.32 -9.46
N SER A 145 15.37 21.59 -8.29
CA SER A 145 15.94 22.91 -7.98
C SER A 145 17.12 23.25 -8.89
N MET A 146 18.03 22.29 -9.11
CA MET A 146 19.16 22.43 -10.03
C MET A 146 18.69 22.65 -11.47
N TYR A 147 17.67 21.91 -11.92
CA TYR A 147 17.07 22.08 -13.23
C TYR A 147 16.40 23.45 -13.39
N SER A 148 15.60 23.87 -12.40
CA SER A 148 14.93 25.18 -12.40
C SER A 148 15.91 26.34 -12.51
N ILE A 149 16.99 26.32 -11.72
CA ILE A 149 18.02 27.36 -11.75
C ILE A 149 18.78 27.35 -13.09
N SER A 150 19.14 26.16 -13.58
CA SER A 150 19.97 26.02 -14.77
C SER A 150 19.23 26.32 -16.07
N GLU A 151 18.02 25.79 -16.22
CA GLU A 151 17.18 25.97 -17.42
C GLU A 151 16.26 27.20 -17.31
N LYS A 152 16.32 27.94 -16.20
CA LYS A 152 15.52 29.15 -15.91
C LYS A 152 14.00 28.92 -16.06
N VAL A 153 13.54 27.74 -15.64
CA VAL A 153 12.12 27.39 -15.58
C VAL A 153 11.59 27.53 -14.17
N ASP A 154 10.28 27.70 -14.01
CA ASP A 154 9.66 27.70 -12.69
C ASP A 154 9.84 26.34 -11.98
N PHE A 155 9.82 26.36 -10.65
CA PHE A 155 10.05 25.16 -9.85
C PHE A 155 8.98 24.08 -10.06
N ALA A 156 7.72 24.45 -10.35
CA ALA A 156 6.66 23.46 -10.55
C ALA A 156 6.89 22.68 -11.85
N THR A 157 7.30 23.37 -12.92
CA THR A 157 7.72 22.76 -14.19
C THR A 157 8.97 21.88 -14.01
N ALA A 158 9.95 22.33 -13.23
CA ALA A 158 11.14 21.52 -12.93
C ALA A 158 10.83 20.28 -12.07
N LEU A 159 9.86 20.39 -11.15
CA LEU A 159 9.41 19.27 -10.33
C LEU A 159 8.63 18.26 -11.16
N TRP A 160 7.78 18.72 -12.08
CA TRP A 160 7.12 17.88 -13.09
C TRP A 160 8.17 17.07 -13.87
N TRP A 161 9.17 17.75 -14.45
CA TRP A 161 10.27 17.10 -15.16
C TRP A 161 11.01 16.05 -14.31
N SER A 162 11.33 16.40 -13.06
CA SER A 162 12.06 15.52 -12.14
C SER A 162 11.27 14.23 -11.84
N ILE A 163 9.96 14.36 -11.61
CA ILE A 163 9.06 13.22 -11.37
C ILE A 163 8.94 12.36 -12.63
N THR A 164 8.68 12.95 -13.80
CA THR A 164 8.53 12.20 -15.06
C THR A 164 9.82 11.50 -15.46
N THR A 165 10.97 12.08 -15.13
CA THR A 165 12.29 11.49 -15.41
C THR A 165 12.59 10.35 -14.44
N ALA A 166 12.40 10.52 -13.14
CA ALA A 166 12.66 9.47 -12.15
C ALA A 166 11.72 8.28 -12.28
N THR A 167 10.48 8.50 -12.71
CA THR A 167 9.51 7.41 -12.99
C THR A 167 9.73 6.75 -14.35
N THR A 168 10.78 7.15 -15.08
CA THR A 168 11.14 6.69 -16.42
C THR A 168 10.02 6.86 -17.46
N VAL A 169 9.06 7.75 -17.23
CA VAL A 169 7.99 8.08 -18.18
C VAL A 169 8.55 8.94 -19.32
N GLY A 170 9.24 10.02 -18.97
CA GLY A 170 9.99 10.86 -19.90
C GLY A 170 9.20 11.33 -21.13
N TYR A 171 8.13 12.10 -20.94
CA TYR A 171 7.30 12.61 -22.05
C TYR A 171 8.07 13.36 -23.13
N GLY A 172 9.21 13.98 -22.78
CA GLY A 172 10.06 14.72 -23.71
C GLY A 172 9.53 16.12 -24.06
N ASP A 173 8.51 16.58 -23.35
CA ASP A 173 7.96 17.94 -23.39
C ASP A 173 8.97 18.99 -22.91
N ILE A 174 9.78 18.64 -21.91
CA ILE A 174 10.87 19.44 -21.38
C ILE A 174 12.11 18.59 -21.14
N SER A 175 13.28 19.11 -21.52
CA SER A 175 14.55 18.39 -21.44
C SER A 175 15.72 19.32 -21.12
N PRO A 176 16.73 18.84 -20.36
CA PRO A 176 17.88 19.65 -19.97
C PRO A 176 18.76 19.97 -21.18
N THR A 177 18.97 21.26 -21.44
CA THR A 177 19.86 21.73 -22.51
C THR A 177 21.24 22.06 -21.99
N THR A 178 21.32 22.54 -20.75
CA THR A 178 22.54 23.00 -20.09
C THR A 178 23.33 21.86 -19.46
N SER A 179 24.65 22.06 -19.28
CA SER A 179 25.52 21.06 -18.63
C SER A 179 25.08 20.74 -17.20
N MET A 180 24.67 21.74 -16.43
CA MET A 180 24.22 21.56 -15.04
C MET A 180 22.82 20.93 -14.97
N GLY A 181 21.91 21.25 -15.90
CA GLY A 181 20.64 20.55 -16.06
C GLY A 181 20.81 19.08 -16.43
N LYS A 182 21.79 18.75 -17.30
CA LYS A 182 22.13 17.36 -17.64
C LYS A 182 22.71 16.59 -16.46
N LEU A 183 23.52 17.23 -15.62
CA LEU A 183 24.01 16.62 -14.38
C LEU A 183 22.85 16.30 -13.41
N ALA A 184 21.90 17.24 -13.26
CA ALA A 184 20.68 17.00 -12.49
C ALA A 184 19.89 15.81 -13.04
N ALA A 185 19.80 15.68 -14.37
CA ALA A 185 19.10 14.58 -15.03
C ALA A 185 19.72 13.22 -14.71
N VAL A 186 21.04 13.10 -14.78
CA VAL A 186 21.75 11.86 -14.45
C VAL A 186 21.47 11.43 -13.01
N MET A 187 21.51 12.36 -12.05
CA MET A 187 21.20 12.07 -10.65
C MET A 187 19.76 11.58 -10.46
N VAL A 188 18.79 12.27 -11.08
CA VAL A 188 17.37 11.92 -11.02
C VAL A 188 17.11 10.55 -11.66
N MET A 189 17.76 10.24 -12.79
CA MET A 189 17.62 8.94 -13.46
C MET A 189 18.16 7.78 -12.61
N ILE A 190 19.35 7.92 -12.01
CA ILE A 190 19.96 6.89 -11.16
C ILE A 190 19.06 6.59 -9.96
N ILE A 191 18.56 7.63 -9.30
CA ILE A 191 17.63 7.48 -8.17
C ILE A 191 16.31 6.87 -8.60
N GLY A 192 15.77 7.26 -9.75
CA GLY A 192 14.54 6.70 -10.29
C GLY A 192 14.60 5.18 -10.48
N ILE A 193 15.64 4.70 -11.17
CA ILE A 193 15.86 3.27 -11.40
C ILE A 193 16.10 2.54 -10.06
N GLY A 194 16.92 3.12 -9.17
CA GLY A 194 17.19 2.56 -7.85
C GLY A 194 15.92 2.41 -7.00
N PHE A 195 15.03 3.41 -7.06
CA PHE A 195 13.75 3.41 -6.36
C PHE A 195 12.83 2.27 -6.83
N ILE A 196 12.69 2.09 -8.15
CA ILE A 196 11.90 0.99 -8.73
C ILE A 196 12.50 -0.37 -8.34
N GLY A 197 13.84 -0.50 -8.40
CA GLY A 197 14.54 -1.72 -7.98
C GLY A 197 14.31 -2.06 -6.51
N MET A 198 14.34 -1.06 -5.63
CA MET A 198 14.09 -1.28 -4.21
C MET A 198 12.63 -1.60 -3.90
N LEU A 199 11.67 -0.97 -4.58
CA LEU A 199 10.26 -1.33 -4.48
C LEU A 199 10.06 -2.81 -4.88
N THR A 200 10.65 -3.23 -5.99
CA THR A 200 10.60 -4.61 -6.48
C THR A 200 11.22 -5.58 -5.46
N SER A 201 12.38 -5.24 -4.90
CA SER A 201 13.04 -6.05 -3.87
C SER A 201 12.22 -6.14 -2.58
N SER A 202 11.64 -5.04 -2.13
CA SER A 202 10.78 -5.02 -0.93
C SER A 202 9.55 -5.91 -1.13
N ILE A 203 8.93 -5.85 -2.30
CA ILE A 203 7.81 -6.73 -2.66
C ILE A 203 8.25 -8.20 -2.67
N SER A 204 9.36 -8.52 -3.34
CA SER A 204 9.89 -9.89 -3.37
C SER A 204 10.18 -10.44 -1.97
N ASN A 205 10.84 -9.65 -1.11
CA ASN A 205 11.15 -10.04 0.26
C ASN A 205 9.89 -10.28 1.11
N PHE A 206 8.82 -9.51 0.89
CA PHE A 206 7.55 -9.74 1.57
C PHE A 206 6.94 -11.11 1.22
N PHE A 207 7.05 -11.54 -0.05
CA PHE A 207 6.58 -12.86 -0.46
C PHE A 207 7.47 -13.98 0.07
N ILE A 208 8.80 -13.84 -0.08
CA ILE A 208 9.77 -14.85 0.36
C ILE A 208 9.71 -15.07 1.88
N SER A 209 9.60 -14.00 2.67
CA SER A 209 9.56 -14.12 4.13
C SER A 209 8.34 -14.93 4.63
N ASN A 210 7.19 -14.81 3.95
CA ASN A 210 6.02 -15.64 4.26
C ASN A 210 6.22 -17.11 3.86
N ASP A 211 6.90 -17.38 2.75
CA ASP A 211 7.20 -18.74 2.31
C ASP A 211 8.22 -19.44 3.22
N GLU A 212 9.27 -18.73 3.68
CA GLU A 212 10.24 -19.28 4.63
C GLU A 212 9.60 -19.67 5.97
N VAL A 213 8.66 -18.87 6.47
CA VAL A 213 7.94 -19.19 7.72
C VAL A 213 7.13 -20.47 7.56
N ASN A 214 6.38 -20.60 6.46
CA ASN A 214 5.59 -21.80 6.18
C ASN A 214 6.50 -23.04 6.01
N LEU A 215 7.64 -22.90 5.34
CA LEU A 215 8.60 -23.99 5.13
C LEU A 215 9.19 -24.48 6.45
N LYS A 216 9.55 -23.55 7.35
CA LYS A 216 10.06 -23.89 8.69
C LYS A 216 9.02 -24.61 9.54
N GLU A 217 7.76 -24.19 9.49
CA GLU A 217 6.66 -24.89 10.18
C GLU A 217 6.45 -26.31 9.63
N GLU A 218 6.51 -26.48 8.31
CA GLU A 218 6.36 -27.79 7.67
C GLU A 218 7.52 -28.73 8.04
N LEU A 219 8.77 -28.24 8.00
CA LEU A 219 9.95 -28.99 8.42
C LEU A 219 9.89 -29.38 9.91
N ALA A 220 9.47 -28.45 10.79
CA ALA A 220 9.33 -28.74 12.22
C ALA A 220 8.31 -29.84 12.47
N LYS A 221 7.21 -29.86 11.69
CA LYS A 221 6.18 -30.88 11.84
C LYS A 221 6.60 -32.23 11.25
N LEU A 222 7.30 -32.28 10.11
CA LEU A 222 7.91 -33.51 9.58
C LEU A 222 8.96 -34.09 10.53
N HIS A 223 9.74 -33.24 11.20
CA HIS A 223 10.70 -33.67 12.21
C HIS A 223 9.99 -34.33 13.40
N ASN A 224 8.92 -33.73 13.91
CA ASN A 224 8.11 -34.32 14.98
C ASN A 224 7.45 -35.64 14.57
N GLU A 225 6.95 -35.76 13.34
CA GLU A 225 6.38 -37.01 12.83
C GLU A 225 7.43 -38.13 12.76
N ASN A 226 8.67 -37.83 12.35
CA ASN A 226 9.77 -38.79 12.36
C ASN A 226 10.14 -39.26 13.78
N VAL A 227 10.21 -38.33 14.74
CA VAL A 227 10.47 -38.68 16.15
C VAL A 227 9.38 -39.63 16.68
N GLN A 228 8.11 -39.35 16.40
CA GLN A 228 7.01 -40.23 16.80
C GLN A 228 7.05 -41.60 16.10
N LEU A 229 7.52 -41.67 14.86
CA LEU A 229 7.66 -42.93 14.14
C LEU A 229 8.75 -43.80 14.77
N ASN A 230 9.91 -43.20 15.08
CA ASN A 230 11.02 -43.89 15.76
C ASN A 230 10.59 -44.41 17.14
N ASP A 231 9.90 -43.60 17.95
CA ASP A 231 9.35 -44.04 19.24
C ASP A 231 8.40 -45.25 19.11
N LYS A 232 7.59 -45.30 18.04
CA LYS A 232 6.70 -46.43 17.78
C LYS A 232 7.47 -47.68 17.36
N LEU A 233 8.52 -47.54 16.55
CA LEU A 233 9.40 -48.63 16.15
C LEU A 233 10.12 -49.23 17.37
N ASP A 234 10.68 -48.39 18.24
CA ASP A 234 11.35 -48.83 19.47
C ASP A 234 10.39 -49.60 20.40
N ARG A 235 9.14 -49.14 20.53
CA ARG A 235 8.10 -49.86 21.29
C ARG A 235 7.77 -51.21 20.68
N LEU A 236 7.66 -51.29 19.35
CA LEU A 236 7.39 -52.56 18.66
C LEU A 236 8.55 -53.54 18.83
N GLU A 237 9.80 -53.08 18.72
CA GLU A 237 10.98 -53.91 18.99
C GLU A 237 10.99 -54.46 20.42
N GLN A 238 10.66 -53.63 21.41
CA GLN A 238 10.56 -54.08 22.80
C GLN A 238 9.46 -55.13 23.01
N ILE A 239 8.31 -54.98 22.35
CA ILE A 239 7.21 -55.97 22.42
C ILE A 239 7.64 -57.30 21.80
N ILE A 240 8.32 -57.26 20.64
CA ILE A 240 8.83 -58.46 19.97
C ILE A 240 9.87 -59.16 20.86
N LYS A 241 10.81 -58.42 21.46
CA LYS A 241 11.80 -58.95 22.39
C LYS A 241 11.21 -59.58 23.64
N LYS A 242 10.05 -59.12 24.11
CA LYS A 242 9.34 -59.69 25.28
C LYS A 242 8.55 -60.95 24.96
N LYS A 243 8.28 -61.23 23.68
CA LYS A 243 7.41 -62.32 23.22
C LYS A 243 8.19 -63.58 22.84
N ASN A 244 9.51 -63.44 22.61
CA ASN A 244 10.48 -64.53 22.48
C ASN A 244 11.23 -64.70 23.80
#